data_AF-A0A4Y8ZVC1-F1
#
_entry.id   AF-A0A4Y8ZVC1-F1
#
_cell.length_a   1.000
_cell.length_b   1.000
_cell.length_c   1.000
_cell.angle_alpha   90.00
_cell.angle_beta   90.00
_cell.angle_gamma   90.00
#
_symmetry.space_group_name_H-M   'P 1'
#
loop_
_entity.id
_entity.type
_entity.pdbx_description
1 polymer ?
#
loop_
_entity_poly.entity_id
_entity_poly.type
_entity_poly.pdbx_seq_one_letter_code
_entity_poly.pdbx_strand_id
1 'polypeptide(L)' 'MPKIYPEALLFCILWAALAFFGWSAIGWKAGFALTLGLFVLIMPASAFTLSRTGNFAIERGVRWSILIVAALVALAIANL' A
#
# COMPACT_ATOMS: atom_id res chain seq x y z
N MET A 1 6.12 -17.11 -21.20
CA MET A 1 4.85 -16.36 -21.07
C MET A 1 5.03 -15.33 -19.98
N PRO A 2 4.66 -14.05 -20.16
CA PRO A 2 4.72 -13.07 -19.09
C PRO A 2 3.91 -13.59 -17.89
N LYS A 3 4.55 -13.68 -16.72
CA LYS A 3 3.86 -14.05 -15.48
C LYS A 3 3.00 -12.86 -15.07
N ILE A 4 1.69 -13.03 -15.13
CA ILE A 4 0.74 -12.06 -14.57
C ILE A 4 0.75 -12.28 -13.07
N TYR A 5 0.94 -11.19 -12.30
CA TYR A 5 0.89 -11.19 -10.84
C TYR A 5 -0.43 -10.54 -10.40
N PRO A 6 -1.56 -11.27 -10.42
CA PRO A 6 -2.88 -10.69 -10.12
C PRO A 6 -2.94 -10.07 -8.73
N GLU A 7 -2.17 -10.62 -7.78
CA GLU A 7 -2.10 -10.11 -6.41
C GLU A 7 -1.45 -8.72 -6.33
N ALA A 8 -0.43 -8.46 -7.15
CA ALA A 8 0.20 -7.14 -7.19
C ALA A 8 -0.75 -6.09 -7.80
N LEU A 9 -1.53 -6.47 -8.82
CA LEU A 9 -2.57 -5.63 -9.39
C LEU A 9 -3.65 -5.31 -8.36
N LEU A 10 -4.14 -6.33 -7.64
CA LEU A 10 -5.15 -6.16 -6.59
C LEU A 10 -4.68 -5.18 -5.51
N PHE A 11 -3.44 -5.31 -5.05
CA PHE A 11 -2.85 -4.38 -4.10
C PHE A 11 -2.84 -2.94 -4.63
N CYS A 12 -2.44 -2.72 -5.88
CA CYS A 12 -2.40 -1.38 -6.47
C CYS A 12 -3.79 -0.77 -6.56
N ILE A 13 -4.81 -1.56 -6.93
CA ILE A 13 -6.21 -1.13 -6.97
C ILE A 13 -6.69 -0.73 -5.58
N LEU A 14 -6.44 -1.55 -4.57
CA LEU A 14 -6.84 -1.26 -3.19
C LEU A 14 -6.11 -0.04 -2.61
N TRP A 15 -4.82 0.11 -2.91
CA TRP A 15 -4.06 1.28 -2.48
C TRP A 15 -4.57 2.55 -3.16
N ALA A 16 -4.87 2.50 -4.46
CA ALA A 16 -5.45 3.63 -5.18
C ALA A 16 -6.84 4.00 -4.64
N ALA A 17 -7.68 3.00 -4.33
CA ALA A 17 -8.97 3.21 -3.67
C ALA A 17 -8.80 3.86 -2.30
N LEU A 18 -7.82 3.42 -1.50
CA LEU A 18 -7.51 4.03 -0.21
C LEU A 18 -7.01 5.46 -0.35
N ALA A 19 -6.13 5.75 -1.31
CA ALA A 19 -5.65 7.10 -1.58
C ALA A 19 -6.78 8.05 -2.01
N PHE A 20 -7.68 7.56 -2.88
CA PHE A 20 -8.88 8.29 -3.28
C PHE A 20 -9.82 8.55 -2.11
N PHE A 21 -10.06 7.54 -1.26
CA PHE A 21 -10.86 7.68 -0.05
C PHE A 21 -10.23 8.67 0.94
N GLY A 22 -8.93 8.58 1.18
CA GLY A 22 -8.21 9.53 2.02
C GLY A 22 -8.32 10.96 1.49
N TRP A 23 -8.25 11.13 0.17
CA TRP A 23 -8.48 12.43 -0.46
C TRP A 23 -9.91 12.95 -0.26
N SER A 24 -10.93 12.11 -0.48
CA SER A 24 -12.34 12.53 -0.42
C SER A 24 -12.85 12.74 1.01
N ALA A 25 -12.39 11.95 1.98
CA ALA A 25 -12.86 12.01 3.36
C ALA A 25 -12.03 12.94 4.26
N ILE A 26 -10.70 13.01 4.07
CA ILE A 26 -9.77 13.72 4.96
C ILE A 26 -9.17 14.95 4.27
N GLY A 27 -9.08 14.94 2.94
CA GLY A 27 -8.59 16.04 2.11
C GLY A 27 -7.27 15.74 1.39
N TRP A 28 -6.80 16.73 0.62
CA TRP A 28 -5.65 16.59 -0.30
C TRP A 28 -4.35 16.14 0.36
N LYS A 29 -4.10 16.52 1.62
CA LYS A 29 -2.91 16.11 2.37
C LYS A 29 -2.87 14.59 2.58
N ALA A 30 -4.00 13.96 2.87
CA ALA A 30 -4.09 12.53 3.10
C ALA A 30 -3.91 11.74 1.80
N GLY A 31 -4.55 12.18 0.70
CA GLY A 31 -4.32 11.59 -0.62
C GLY A 31 -2.86 11.65 -1.03
N PHE A 32 -2.22 12.82 -0.88
CA PHE A 32 -0.80 13.00 -1.21
C PHE A 32 0.12 12.16 -0.32
N ALA A 33 -0.15 12.08 0.99
CA ALA A 33 0.62 11.26 1.92
C ALA A 33 0.53 9.76 1.58
N LEU A 34 -0.65 9.26 1.20
CA LEU A 34 -0.83 7.86 0.79
C LEU A 34 -0.13 7.57 -0.55
N THR A 35 -0.16 8.51 -1.51
CA THR A 35 0.60 8.37 -2.76
C THR A 35 2.11 8.36 -2.49
N LEU A 36 2.63 9.28 -1.68
CA LEU A 36 4.04 9.29 -1.29
C LEU A 36 4.43 8.03 -0.52
N GLY A 37 3.58 7.56 0.40
CA GLY A 37 3.81 6.33 1.15
C GLY A 37 4.00 5.11 0.24
N LEU A 38 3.28 5.03 -0.88
CA LEU A 38 3.48 3.98 -1.87
C LEU A 38 4.90 3.98 -2.45
N PHE A 39 5.36 5.15 -2.91
CA PHE A 39 6.65 5.27 -3.59
C PHE A 39 7.84 5.24 -2.63
N VAL A 40 7.71 5.88 -1.47
CA VAL A 40 8.82 6.12 -0.54
C VAL A 40 8.93 5.06 0.56
N LEU A 41 7.83 4.36 0.89
CA LEU A 41 7.86 3.30 1.89
C LEU A 41 7.64 1.92 1.27
N ILE A 42 6.57 1.74 0.51
CA ILE A 42 6.17 0.39 0.09
C ILE A 42 7.13 -0.19 -0.95
N MET A 43 7.47 0.57 -1.99
CA MET A 43 8.43 0.12 -3.00
C MET A 43 9.80 -0.25 -2.41
N PRO A 44 10.46 0.60 -1.60
CA PRO A 44 11.75 0.23 -1.00
C PRO A 44 11.62 -0.88 0.04
N ALA A 45 10.54 -0.95 0.83
CA ALA A 45 10.33 -2.06 1.77
C ALA A 45 10.17 -3.40 1.03
N SER A 46 9.41 -3.43 -0.07
CA SER A 46 9.27 -4.60 -0.94
C SER A 46 10.62 -5.00 -1.56
N ALA A 47 11.37 -4.05 -2.13
CA ALA A 47 12.69 -4.32 -2.70
C ALA A 47 13.70 -4.82 -1.66
N PHE A 48 13.71 -4.24 -0.46
CA PHE A 48 14.59 -4.64 0.63
C PHE A 48 14.26 -6.03 1.17
N THR A 49 12.97 -6.32 1.39
CA THR A 49 12.53 -7.63 1.88
C THR A 49 12.81 -8.73 0.87
N LEU A 50 12.56 -8.47 -0.42
CA LEU A 50 12.84 -9.43 -1.49
C LEU A 50 14.34 -9.71 -1.63
N SER A 51 15.18 -8.67 -1.59
CA SER A 51 16.64 -8.80 -1.71
C SER A 51 17.30 -9.52 -0.54
N ARG A 52 16.72 -9.44 0.67
CA ARG A 52 17.28 -10.08 1.88
C ARG A 52 16.77 -11.50 2.11
N THR A 53 15.51 -11.77 1.83
CA THR A 53 14.88 -13.05 2.18
C THR A 53 14.73 -14.00 1.00
N GLY A 54 14.72 -13.49 -0.23
CA GLY A 54 14.39 -14.26 -1.43
C GLY A 54 12.98 -14.86 -1.43
N ASN A 55 12.13 -14.47 -0.47
CA ASN A 55 10.85 -15.11 -0.21
C ASN A 55 9.68 -14.15 -0.51
N PHE A 56 9.00 -14.41 -1.63
CA PHE A 56 7.81 -13.68 -2.06
C PHE A 56 6.64 -13.77 -1.08
N ALA A 57 6.55 -14.79 -0.22
CA ALA A 57 5.49 -14.85 0.80
C ALA A 57 5.68 -13.78 1.88
N ILE A 58 6.93 -13.52 2.27
CA ILE A 58 7.26 -12.49 3.28
C ILE A 58 7.04 -11.09 2.70
N GLU A 59 7.52 -10.84 1.49
CA GLU A 59 7.31 -9.57 0.79
C GLU A 59 5.82 -9.21 0.67
N ARG A 60 5.00 -10.20 0.31
CA ARG A 60 3.54 -10.05 0.28
C ARG A 60 2.96 -9.73 1.64
N GLY A 61 3.34 -10.45 2.69
CA GLY A 61 2.89 -10.18 4.06
C GLY A 61 3.22 -8.76 4.51
N VAL A 62 4.41 -8.24 4.16
CA VAL A 62 4.81 -6.86 4.46
C VAL A 62 3.98 -5.85 3.68
N ARG A 63 3.77 -6.04 2.37
CA ARG A 63 2.90 -5.15 1.58
C ARG A 63 1.49 -5.07 2.14
N TRP A 64 0.86 -6.23 2.36
CA TRP A 64 -0.52 -6.29 2.85
C TRP A 64 -0.69 -5.74 4.26
N SER A 65 0.28 -5.98 5.16
CA SER A 65 0.24 -5.37 6.50
C SER A 65 0.35 -3.85 6.46
N ILE A 66 1.20 -3.27 5.59
CA ILE A 66 1.27 -1.81 5.42
C ILE A 66 -0.07 -1.25 4.90
N LEU A 67 -0.71 -1.90 3.93
CA LEU A 67 -2.03 -1.48 3.43
C LEU A 67 -3.10 -1.51 4.53
N ILE A 68 -3.15 -2.57 5.33
CA ILE A 68 -4.12 -2.68 6.43
C ILE A 68 -3.88 -1.57 7.46
N VAL A 69 -2.63 -1.35 7.87
CA VAL A 69 -2.30 -0.30 8.83
C VAL A 69 -2.64 1.08 8.26
N ALA A 70 -2.31 1.36 7.01
CA ALA A 70 -2.65 2.62 6.35
C ALA A 70 -4.17 2.83 6.29
N ALA A 71 -4.94 1.77 6.01
CA ALA A 71 -6.40 1.83 6.00
C ALA A 71 -6.99 2.11 7.38
N LEU A 72 -6.49 1.44 8.43
CA LEU A 72 -6.93 1.67 9.81
C LEU A 72 -6.63 3.10 10.25
N VAL A 73 -5.45 3.63 9.93
CA VAL A 73 -5.08 5.02 10.24
C VAL A 73 -5.97 6.00 9.48
N ALA A 74 -6.24 5.76 8.19
CA ALA A 74 -7.13 6.61 7.41
C ALA A 74 -8.55 6.62 7.97
N LEU A 75 -9.11 5.46 8.34
CA LEU A 75 -10.43 5.36 8.98
C LEU A 75 -10.46 6.10 10.32
N ALA A 76 -9.47 5.86 11.19
CA ALA A 76 -9.38 6.52 12.49
C ALA A 76 -9.31 8.05 12.37
N ILE A 77 -8.56 8.58 11.40
CA ILE A 77 -8.48 10.02 11.13
C ILE A 77 -9.79 10.55 10.53
N ALA A 78 -10.45 9.77 9.69
CA ALA A 78 -11.75 10.12 9.11
C ALA A 78 -12.90 10.09 10.14
N ASN A 79 -12.64 9.68 11.39
CA ASN A 79 -13.65 9.44 12.44
C ASN A 79 -14.75 8.47 12.00
N LEU A 80 -14.38 7.44 11.24
CA LEU A 80 -15.23 6.31 10.81
C LEU A 80 -14.78 5.03 11.51
#